data_AF-A0A255GML0-F1
#
_entry.id   AF-A0A255GML0-F1
#
_cell.length_a   1.000
_cell.length_b   1.000
_cell.length_c   1.000
_cell.angle_alpha   90.00
_cell.angle_beta   90.00
_cell.angle_gamma   90.00
#
_symmetry.space_group_name_H-M   'P 1'
#
loop_
_entity.id
_entity.type
_entity.pdbx_description
1 polymer ?
#
loop_
_entity_poly.entity_id
_entity_poly.type
_entity_poly.pdbx_seq_one_letter_code
_entity_poly.pdbx_strand_id
1 'polypeptide(L)'
;MDIITIDDLSSVPADSAQRLIDEAMARASLVAPCLLDTNLTSRQVAQFRAILISAIERWNEVGLVPVTSETKTADIFTHTLRRDGAVNGRGEFTVRELADLRSICGGTAATATMPRYTMPPTPTSPWGAA
;
A
#
# COMPACT_ATOMS: atom_id res chain seq x y z
N MET A 1 -21.17 7.47 6.67
CA MET A 1 -20.21 8.58 6.81
C MET A 1 -19.33 8.46 5.59
N ASP A 2 -19.69 9.18 4.53
CA ASP A 2 -19.07 8.98 3.22
C ASP A 2 -17.79 9.82 3.15
N ILE A 3 -16.65 9.14 3.31
CA ILE A 3 -15.32 9.77 3.28
C ILE A 3 -14.93 10.14 1.85
N ILE A 4 -15.47 9.42 0.86
CA ILE A 4 -15.28 9.62 -0.58
C ILE A 4 -16.62 9.54 -1.29
N THR A 5 -16.78 10.39 -2.30
CA THR A 5 -17.93 10.39 -3.21
C THR A 5 -17.48 10.18 -4.65
N ILE A 6 -18.43 9.86 -5.54
CA ILE A 6 -18.14 9.64 -6.97
C ILE A 6 -17.49 10.88 -7.60
N ASP A 7 -17.87 12.09 -7.17
CA ASP A 7 -17.30 13.36 -7.66
C ASP A 7 -15.81 13.53 -7.39
N ASP A 8 -15.23 12.74 -6.47
CA ASP A 8 -13.80 12.76 -6.18
C ASP A 8 -12.96 11.98 -7.21
N LEU A 9 -13.61 11.18 -8.06
CA LEU A 9 -12.96 10.30 -9.02
C LEU A 9 -13.03 10.92 -10.41
N SER A 10 -11.88 11.30 -10.95
CA SER A 10 -11.80 12.01 -12.23
C SER A 10 -11.93 11.08 -13.45
N SER A 11 -11.44 9.85 -13.30
CA SER A 11 -11.17 8.94 -14.42
C SER A 11 -11.98 7.65 -14.37
N VAL A 12 -12.84 7.49 -13.37
CA VAL A 12 -13.60 6.26 -13.11
C VAL A 12 -15.03 6.42 -13.60
N PRO A 13 -15.58 5.49 -14.41
CA PRO A 13 -16.98 5.55 -14.81
C PRO A 13 -17.91 5.43 -13.60
N ALA A 14 -18.93 6.28 -13.54
CA ALA A 14 -19.88 6.34 -12.41
C ALA A 14 -20.51 4.97 -12.08
N ASP A 15 -20.80 4.16 -13.11
CA ASP A 15 -21.39 2.83 -12.97
C ASP A 15 -20.50 1.83 -12.19
N SER A 16 -19.18 2.06 -12.21
CA SER A 16 -18.18 1.23 -11.53
C SER A 16 -17.58 1.91 -10.30
N ALA A 17 -17.76 3.23 -10.15
CA ALA A 17 -17.20 4.01 -9.05
C ALA A 17 -17.69 3.50 -7.69
N GLN A 18 -19.00 3.30 -7.52
CA GLN A 18 -19.55 2.86 -6.24
C GLN A 18 -18.99 1.50 -5.81
N ARG A 19 -18.94 0.53 -6.73
CA ARG A 19 -18.38 -0.80 -6.45
C ARG A 19 -16.92 -0.73 -6.02
N LEU A 20 -16.13 0.13 -6.66
CA LEU A 20 -14.71 0.32 -6.33
C LEU A 20 -14.54 1.01 -4.98
N ILE A 21 -15.37 2.00 -4.66
CA ILE A 21 -15.39 2.66 -3.36
C ILE A 21 -15.72 1.65 -2.26
N ASP A 22 -16.78 0.84 -2.44
CA ASP A 22 -17.20 -0.16 -1.48
C ASP A 22 -16.09 -1.21 -1.24
N GLU A 23 -15.44 -1.67 -2.30
CA GLU A 23 -14.33 -2.62 -2.20
C GLU A 23 -13.11 -2.01 -1.49
N ALA A 24 -12.75 -0.76 -1.84
CA ALA A 24 -11.63 -0.07 -1.21
C ALA A 24 -11.88 0.16 0.29
N MET A 25 -13.11 0.54 0.66
CA MET A 25 -13.53 0.72 2.05
C MET A 25 -13.51 -0.61 2.83
N ALA A 26 -14.03 -1.68 2.24
CA ALA A 26 -14.00 -3.01 2.85
C ALA A 26 -12.56 -3.47 3.13
N ARG A 27 -11.65 -3.29 2.17
CA ARG A 27 -10.24 -3.65 2.34
C ARG A 27 -9.52 -2.75 3.34
N ALA A 28 -9.80 -1.45 3.32
CA ALA A 28 -9.24 -0.50 4.29
C ALA A 28 -9.65 -0.85 5.72
N SER A 29 -10.89 -1.30 5.93
CA SER A 29 -11.39 -1.72 7.25
C SER A 29 -10.59 -2.87 7.87
N LEU A 30 -10.03 -3.77 7.05
CA LEU A 30 -9.23 -4.89 7.51
C LEU A 30 -7.82 -4.46 7.96
N VAL A 31 -7.26 -3.45 7.32
CA VAL A 31 -5.89 -2.98 7.57
C VAL A 31 -5.85 -1.94 8.68
N ALA A 32 -6.85 -1.07 8.71
CA ALA A 32 -6.87 0.15 9.50
C ALA A 32 -8.29 0.39 10.05
N PRO A 33 -8.78 -0.45 10.98
CA PRO A 33 -10.15 -0.37 11.50
C PRO A 33 -10.42 0.94 12.26
N CYS A 34 -9.37 1.59 12.79
CA CYS A 34 -9.48 2.87 13.47
C CYS A 34 -10.01 4.00 12.54
N LEU A 35 -9.89 3.82 11.22
CA LEU A 35 -10.34 4.81 10.23
C LEU A 35 -11.86 4.81 10.04
N LEU A 36 -12.55 3.86 10.67
CA LEU A 36 -14.01 3.79 10.71
C LEU A 36 -14.58 4.45 11.98
N ASP A 37 -13.74 4.82 12.95
CA ASP A 37 -14.17 5.50 14.17
C ASP A 37 -14.40 7.00 13.94
N THR A 38 -15.34 7.58 14.68
CA THR A 38 -15.72 9.01 14.57
C THR A 38 -14.71 9.99 15.17
N ASN A 39 -13.58 9.53 15.70
CA ASN A 39 -12.60 10.35 16.42
C ASN A 39 -11.37 10.77 15.58
N LEU A 40 -11.46 10.70 14.25
CA LEU A 40 -10.36 11.09 13.37
C LEU A 40 -10.21 12.60 13.28
N THR A 41 -8.96 13.07 13.27
CA THR A 41 -8.66 14.47 12.96
C THR A 41 -8.94 14.75 11.48
N SER A 42 -9.29 16.00 11.15
CA SER A 42 -9.51 16.44 9.76
C SER A 42 -8.32 16.13 8.85
N ARG A 43 -7.09 16.18 9.38
CA ARG A 43 -5.87 15.83 8.67
C ARG A 43 -5.79 14.33 8.35
N GLN A 44 -6.16 13.46 9.27
CA GLN A 44 -6.17 12.00 9.06
C GLN A 44 -7.23 11.61 8.03
N VAL A 45 -8.43 12.23 8.10
CA VAL A 45 -9.49 12.03 7.10
C VAL A 45 -9.03 12.46 5.72
N ALA A 46 -8.38 13.62 5.60
CA ALA A 46 -7.85 14.10 4.31
C ALA A 46 -6.76 13.17 3.74
N GLN A 47 -5.86 12.66 4.59
CA GLN A 47 -4.84 11.70 4.17
C GLN A 47 -5.45 10.38 3.71
N PHE A 48 -6.41 9.84 4.47
CA PHE A 48 -7.11 8.62 4.11
C PHE A 48 -7.85 8.77 2.77
N ARG A 49 -8.55 9.89 2.59
CA ARG A 49 -9.24 10.23 1.34
C ARG A 49 -8.28 10.24 0.14
N ALA A 50 -7.13 10.90 0.26
CA ALA A 50 -6.14 10.98 -0.81
C ALA A 50 -5.58 9.60 -1.21
N ILE A 51 -5.31 8.73 -0.22
CA ILE A 51 -4.80 7.38 -0.47
C ILE A 51 -5.85 6.56 -1.25
N LEU A 52 -7.10 6.57 -0.80
CA LEU A 52 -8.17 5.82 -1.46
C LEU A 52 -8.44 6.31 -2.88
N ILE A 53 -8.46 7.62 -3.14
CA ILE A 53 -8.63 8.16 -4.51
C ILE A 53 -7.51 7.63 -5.42
N SER A 54 -6.25 7.77 -4.98
CA SER A 54 -5.10 7.33 -5.77
C SER A 54 -5.10 5.82 -6.04
N ALA A 55 -5.52 5.00 -5.07
CA ALA A 55 -5.65 3.56 -5.22
C ALA A 55 -6.76 3.19 -6.22
N ILE A 56 -7.93 3.82 -6.11
CA ILE A 56 -9.08 3.55 -6.99
C ILE A 56 -8.77 3.96 -8.43
N GLU A 57 -8.17 5.13 -8.64
CA GLU A 57 -7.75 5.58 -9.98
C GLU A 57 -6.73 4.62 -10.59
N ARG A 58 -5.74 4.17 -9.80
CA ARG A 58 -4.77 3.15 -10.24
C ARG A 58 -5.44 1.81 -10.58
N TRP A 59 -6.39 1.34 -9.78
CA TRP A 59 -7.12 0.09 -10.06
C TRP A 59 -7.92 0.18 -11.36
N ASN A 60 -8.48 1.35 -11.64
CA ASN A 60 -9.17 1.64 -12.88
C ASN A 60 -8.19 1.65 -14.06
N GLU A 61 -7.02 2.31 -13.95
CA GLU A 61 -5.98 2.29 -14.98
C GLU A 61 -5.47 0.87 -15.28
N VAL A 62 -5.12 0.09 -14.26
CA VAL A 62 -4.68 -1.32 -14.42
C VAL A 62 -5.79 -2.17 -15.06
N GLY A 63 -7.05 -1.75 -14.90
CA GLY A 63 -8.19 -2.37 -15.56
C GLY A 63 -8.35 -2.05 -17.05
N LEU A 64 -7.78 -0.94 -17.50
CA LEU A 64 -7.93 -0.37 -18.85
C LEU A 64 -6.73 -0.63 -19.76
N VAL A 65 -5.56 -1.03 -19.24
CA VAL A 65 -4.39 -1.30 -20.08
C VAL A 65 -4.57 -2.66 -20.78
N PRO A 66 -4.72 -2.72 -22.12
CA PRO A 66 -4.62 -3.97 -22.84
C PRO A 66 -3.22 -4.54 -22.61
N VAL A 67 -3.15 -5.81 -22.18
CA VAL A 67 -1.90 -6.56 -22.05
C VAL A 67 -1.33 -6.75 -23.45
N THR A 68 -0.59 -5.77 -23.95
CA THR A 68 0.24 -5.92 -25.15
C THR A 68 1.54 -6.59 -24.75
N SER A 69 1.47 -7.91 -24.55
CA SER A 69 2.64 -8.76 -24.56
C SER A 69 3.04 -9.00 -26.02
N GLU A 70 3.87 -8.13 -26.59
CA GLU A 70 4.58 -8.45 -27.82
C GLU A 70 5.86 -9.22 -27.46
N THR A 71 5.78 -10.55 -27.50
CA THR A 71 6.96 -11.41 -27.49
C THR A 71 7.57 -11.38 -28.89
N LYS A 72 8.50 -10.46 -29.15
CA LYS A 72 9.30 -10.49 -30.39
C LYS A 72 10.50 -11.42 -30.19
N THR A 73 10.32 -12.69 -30.53
CA THR A 73 11.38 -13.70 -30.54
C THR A 73 12.38 -13.38 -31.66
N ALA A 74 13.55 -12.87 -31.31
CA ALA A 74 14.70 -12.78 -32.21
C ALA A 74 15.71 -13.88 -31.84
N ASP A 75 15.38 -15.09 -32.29
CA ASP A 75 16.13 -16.35 -32.47
C ASP A 75 17.27 -16.77 -31.50
N ILE A 76 18.09 -15.91 -30.88
CA ILE A 76 19.22 -16.39 -30.04
C ILE A 76 19.52 -15.50 -28.80
N PHE A 77 18.87 -14.34 -28.67
CA PHE A 77 18.94 -13.54 -27.44
C PHE A 77 17.53 -13.27 -26.92
N THR A 78 17.18 -13.94 -25.83
CA THR A 78 15.92 -13.70 -25.15
C THR A 78 16.08 -12.48 -24.25
N HIS A 79 15.65 -11.31 -24.73
CA HIS A 79 15.40 -10.17 -23.84
C HIS A 79 14.03 -10.36 -23.20
N THR A 80 13.99 -10.92 -21.99
CA THR A 80 12.78 -10.79 -21.16
C THR A 80 12.66 -9.36 -20.70
N LEU A 81 11.96 -8.52 -21.46
CA LEU A 81 11.38 -7.30 -20.92
C LEU A 81 10.27 -7.74 -19.97
N ARG A 82 10.65 -8.06 -18.73
CA ARG A 82 9.73 -8.25 -17.62
C ARG A 82 9.18 -6.86 -17.32
N ARG A 83 8.08 -6.49 -17.99
CA ARG A 83 7.26 -5.38 -17.52
C ARG A 83 6.59 -5.93 -16.26
N ASP A 84 7.07 -5.52 -15.09
CA ASP A 84 6.51 -5.80 -13.76
C ASP A 84 5.10 -5.18 -13.57
N GLY A 85 4.22 -5.31 -14.56
CA GLY A 85 2.84 -4.86 -14.53
C GLY A 85 1.90 -5.82 -13.78
N ALA A 86 2.45 -6.80 -13.06
CA ALA A 86 1.71 -7.85 -12.38
C ALA A 86 2.00 -7.90 -10.86
N VAL A 87 2.44 -6.80 -10.24
CA VAL A 87 2.76 -6.84 -8.80
C VAL A 87 1.61 -6.36 -7.92
N ASN A 88 0.58 -5.70 -8.46
CA ASN A 88 -0.64 -5.43 -7.69
C ASN A 88 -1.84 -5.80 -8.55
N GLY A 89 -2.58 -6.84 -8.15
CA GLY A 89 -3.82 -7.22 -8.81
C GLY A 89 -4.84 -6.07 -8.77
N ARG A 90 -5.85 -6.13 -9.64
CA ARG A 90 -7.01 -5.24 -9.53
C ARG A 90 -7.57 -5.35 -8.09
N GLY A 91 -7.72 -4.23 -7.40
CA GLY A 91 -8.25 -4.20 -6.04
C GLY A 91 -7.21 -4.31 -4.92
N GLU A 92 -5.92 -4.48 -5.20
CA GLU A 92 -4.91 -4.59 -4.13
C GLU A 92 -4.22 -3.26 -3.83
N PHE A 93 -4.17 -2.89 -2.55
CA PHE A 93 -3.35 -1.78 -2.08
C PHE A 93 -1.87 -2.11 -2.25
N THR A 94 -1.07 -1.12 -2.63
CA THR A 94 0.39 -1.27 -2.66
C THR A 94 0.95 -1.35 -1.24
N VAL A 95 2.13 -1.95 -1.08
CA VAL A 95 2.83 -2.00 0.22
C VAL A 95 2.98 -0.62 0.85
N ARG A 96 3.20 0.42 0.04
CA ARG A 96 3.28 1.81 0.49
C ARG A 96 1.94 2.33 1.00
N GLU A 97 0.87 2.13 0.23
CA GLU A 97 -0.49 2.53 0.63
C GLU A 97 -0.90 1.84 1.94
N LEU A 98 -0.59 0.54 2.10
CA LEU A 98 -0.82 -0.18 3.37
C LEU A 98 -0.02 0.42 4.54
N ALA A 99 1.25 0.79 4.32
CA ALA A 99 2.07 1.42 5.35
C ALA A 99 1.51 2.80 5.75
N ASP A 100 1.09 3.59 4.76
CA ASP A 100 0.49 4.90 4.98
C ASP A 100 -0.83 4.76 5.76
N LEU A 101 -1.73 3.85 5.36
CA LEU A 101 -2.99 3.57 6.07
C LEU A 101 -2.76 3.15 7.52
N ARG A 102 -1.78 2.27 7.76
CA ARG A 102 -1.40 1.85 9.12
C ARG A 102 -0.83 3.00 9.94
N SER A 103 -0.05 3.88 9.32
CA SER A 103 0.56 5.03 10.00
C SER A 103 -0.48 6.04 10.51
N ILE A 104 -1.62 6.15 9.83
CA ILE A 104 -2.74 7.01 10.25
C ILE A 104 -3.38 6.48 11.54
N CYS A 105 -3.49 5.15 11.68
CA CYS A 105 -4.01 4.50 12.88
C CYS A 105 -3.02 4.43 14.04
N GLY A 106 -1.76 4.14 13.75
CA GLY A 106 -0.70 4.01 14.75
C GLY A 106 0.05 5.31 14.99
N GLY A 107 -0.64 6.46 14.97
CA GLY A 107 -0.08 7.81 14.99
C GLY A 107 1.30 7.90 15.63
N THR A 108 2.26 8.38 14.85
CA THR A 108 3.71 8.36 15.07
C THR A 108 4.35 7.00 14.81
N ALA A 109 5.26 6.96 13.83
CA ALA A 109 6.51 6.26 14.08
C ALA A 109 7.03 6.85 15.39
N ALA A 110 6.63 6.25 16.52
CA ALA A 110 7.31 6.43 17.77
C ALA A 110 8.76 6.29 17.39
N THR A 111 9.53 7.31 17.76
CA THR A 111 10.94 7.20 17.99
C THR A 111 11.15 5.90 18.75
N ALA A 112 11.30 4.80 18.01
CA ALA A 112 11.97 3.63 18.47
C ALA A 112 13.41 4.11 18.52
N THR A 113 13.72 4.85 19.60
CA THR A 113 14.83 4.45 20.43
C THR A 113 14.65 2.96 20.63
N MET A 114 15.10 2.19 19.63
CA MET A 114 15.53 0.83 19.85
C MET A 114 16.34 0.94 21.13
N PRO A 115 16.01 0.20 22.21
CA PRO A 115 17.01 0.01 23.23
C PRO A 115 18.21 -0.51 22.44
N ARG A 116 19.25 0.32 22.35
CA ARG A 116 20.53 -0.07 21.80
C ARG A 116 20.80 -1.35 22.55
N TYR A 117 20.70 -2.50 21.88
CA TYR A 117 21.17 -3.75 22.41
C TYR A 117 22.69 -3.53 22.52
N THR A 118 23.10 -2.88 23.61
CA THR A 118 24.44 -2.99 24.15
C THR A 118 24.54 -4.47 24.42
N MET A 119 25.14 -5.20 23.48
CA MET A 119 25.64 -6.53 23.78
C MET A 119 26.43 -6.37 25.07
N PRO A 120 26.11 -7.14 26.13
CA PRO A 120 27.02 -7.22 27.25
C PRO A 120 28.38 -7.62 26.69
N PRO A 121 29.48 -7.01 27.15
CA PRO A 121 30.80 -7.42 26.71
C PRO A 121 30.90 -8.94 26.89
N THR A 122 31.37 -9.61 25.83
CA THR A 122 31.58 -11.05 25.82
C THR A 122 32.33 -11.43 27.10
N PRO A 123 31.84 -12.37 27.92
CA PRO A 123 32.63 -12.86 29.04
C PRO A 123 33.92 -13.47 28.45
N THR A 124 35.05 -12.86 28.78
CA THR A 124 36.37 -13.40 28.49
C THR A 124 36.46 -14.76 29.17
N SER A 125 36.41 -15.82 28.35
CA SER A 125 36.58 -17.19 28.84
C SER A 125 37.98 -17.33 29.47
N PRO A 126 38.11 -17.88 30.69
CA PRO A 126 39.40 -17.99 31.38
C PRO A 126 40.30 -19.13 30.87
N TRP A 127 39.92 -19.86 29.81
CA TRP A 127 40.60 -21.07 29.37
C TRP A 127 41.37 -20.88 28.05
N GLY A 128 42.17 -19.82 27.96
CA GLY A 128 42.96 -19.49 26.77
C GLY A 128 44.38 -19.09 27.10
N ALA A 129 45.13 -19.96 27.79
CA ALA A 129 46.58 -19.88 27.89
C ALA A 129 47.16 -21.29 28.11
N ALA A 130 47.55 -21.93 27.02
CA ALA A 130 48.53 -23.02 26.99
C ALA A 130 49.25 -22.96 25.64
#